data_AF-A0A0K2ZLC1-F1
#
_entry.id   AF-A0A0K2ZLC1-F1
#
_cell.length_a   1.000
_cell.length_b   1.000
_cell.length_c   1.000
_cell.angle_alpha   90.00
_cell.angle_beta   90.00
_cell.angle_gamma   90.00
#
_symmetry.space_group_name_H-M   'P 1'
#
loop_
_entity.id
_entity.type
_entity.pdbx_description
1 polymer ?
#
loop_
_entity_poly.entity_id
_entity_poly.type
_entity_poly.pdbx_seq_one_letter_code
_entity_poly.pdbx_strand_id
1 'polypeptide(L)'
;MATMAGSAYAFYRGTDHLFYQDMKTLPASLWTSPQTGDTWLGGDTHIGNFDAARDSSGKAVFQVADFDEGHLGQYVWDLRRLAASMVLAGRDNGLSDSDIGSAIDTMVGAYLDKIGDFKGSDAEKSFQLAKSNTSGVVAKAIDSADGKSRSSLLGKYTAVSGGKRRFQSLDNLVAVDSATYASVANAMNGYVASIAASKRYAPSYYTIKDVRQKLGSGTGSLGRQRLYVLVEGASDSTGDDAIL
;
A
#
# COMPACT_ATOMS: atom_id res chain seq x y z
N MET A 1 13.03 -1.35 14.88
CA MET A 1 12.51 -1.28 16.26
C MET A 1 12.25 0.15 16.74
N ALA A 2 13.11 1.14 16.45
CA ALA A 2 12.91 2.54 16.89
C ALA A 2 11.52 3.12 16.51
N THR A 3 11.02 2.86 15.30
CA THR A 3 9.68 3.35 14.87
C THR A 3 8.53 2.73 15.66
N MET A 4 8.57 1.41 15.93
CA MET A 4 7.53 0.73 16.70
C MET A 4 7.53 1.14 18.18
N ALA A 5 8.69 1.52 18.72
CA ALA A 5 8.81 2.05 20.08
C ALA A 5 8.30 3.49 20.21
N GLY A 6 7.93 4.16 19.10
CA GLY A 6 7.54 5.56 19.09
C GLY A 6 6.13 5.84 19.64
N SER A 7 5.19 4.90 19.46
CA SER A 7 3.85 5.00 20.05
C SER A 7 3.11 3.66 20.03
N ALA A 8 2.02 3.55 20.79
CA ALA A 8 1.16 2.36 20.78
C ALA A 8 0.54 2.12 19.39
N TYR A 9 0.14 3.20 18.68
CA TYR A 9 -0.33 3.10 17.31
C TYR A 9 0.76 2.58 16.35
N ALA A 10 2.00 3.07 16.47
CA ALA A 10 3.10 2.61 15.64
C ALA A 10 3.45 1.14 15.89
N PHE A 11 3.44 0.70 17.16
CA PHE A 11 3.59 -0.72 17.50
C PHE A 11 2.48 -1.55 16.88
N TYR A 12 1.21 -1.16 17.07
CA TYR A 12 0.05 -1.90 16.58
C TYR A 12 0.04 -2.14 15.06
N ARG A 13 0.49 -1.14 14.30
CA ARG A 13 0.68 -1.24 12.84
C ARG A 13 1.85 -2.12 12.43
N GLY A 14 2.87 -2.27 13.28
CA GLY A 14 4.02 -3.11 13.00
C GLY A 14 3.86 -4.57 13.43
N THR A 15 2.77 -4.89 14.13
CA THR A 15 2.55 -6.19 14.77
C THR A 15 1.13 -6.72 14.54
N ASP A 16 0.66 -6.65 13.29
CA ASP A 16 -0.58 -7.23 12.79
C ASP A 16 -0.78 -8.70 13.23
N HIS A 17 0.24 -9.53 13.07
CA HIS A 17 0.23 -10.94 13.43
C HIS A 17 -0.12 -11.20 14.90
N LEU A 18 0.26 -10.32 15.83
CA LEU A 18 -0.11 -10.44 17.24
C LEU A 18 -1.62 -10.24 17.42
N PHE A 19 -2.20 -9.23 16.76
CA PHE A 19 -3.64 -9.00 16.81
C PHE A 19 -4.43 -10.21 16.28
N TYR A 20 -4.03 -10.79 15.16
CA TYR A 20 -4.73 -11.97 14.62
C TYR A 20 -4.48 -13.25 15.44
N GLN A 21 -3.35 -13.36 16.15
CA GLN A 21 -3.17 -14.41 17.15
C GLN A 21 -4.16 -14.24 18.31
N ASP A 22 -4.34 -13.03 18.81
CA ASP A 22 -5.32 -12.74 19.88
C ASP A 22 -6.75 -13.00 19.40
N MET A 23 -7.11 -12.62 18.17
CA MET A 23 -8.45 -12.86 17.61
C MET A 23 -8.81 -14.35 17.57
N LYS A 24 -7.84 -15.26 17.40
CA LYS A 24 -8.07 -16.72 17.42
C LYS A 24 -8.43 -17.24 18.81
N THR A 25 -8.14 -16.50 19.88
CA THR A 25 -8.51 -16.86 21.25
C THR A 25 -9.94 -16.48 21.61
N LEU A 26 -10.56 -15.60 20.80
CA LEU A 26 -11.93 -15.17 21.01
C LEU A 26 -12.92 -16.19 20.41
N PRO A 27 -14.12 -16.33 21.00
CA PRO A 27 -15.17 -17.13 20.39
C PRO A 27 -15.53 -16.56 19.00
N ALA A 28 -16.08 -17.43 18.15
CA ALA A 28 -16.63 -17.01 16.86
C ALA A 28 -17.63 -15.87 17.05
N SER A 29 -17.59 -14.89 16.16
CA SER A 29 -18.46 -13.73 16.21
C SER A 29 -19.91 -14.14 15.98
N LEU A 30 -20.82 -13.58 16.77
CA LEU A 30 -22.27 -13.73 16.56
C LEU A 30 -22.74 -13.13 15.23
N TRP A 31 -21.91 -12.29 14.59
CA TRP A 31 -22.16 -11.66 13.30
C TRP A 31 -21.59 -12.44 12.12
N THR A 32 -21.08 -13.65 12.35
CA THR A 32 -20.54 -14.55 11.33
C THR A 32 -21.32 -15.86 11.30
N SER A 33 -21.46 -16.44 10.11
CA SER A 33 -21.94 -17.81 9.88
C SER A 33 -20.79 -18.68 9.37
N PRO A 34 -20.96 -20.00 9.22
CA PRO A 34 -19.95 -20.83 8.55
C PRO A 34 -19.58 -20.33 7.15
N GLN A 35 -20.48 -19.65 6.44
CA GLN A 35 -20.23 -19.10 5.11
C GLN A 35 -19.48 -17.76 5.15
N THR A 36 -19.72 -16.91 6.16
CA THR A 36 -19.07 -15.59 6.28
C THR A 36 -17.89 -15.58 7.25
N GLY A 37 -17.64 -16.71 7.92
CA GLY A 37 -16.53 -16.91 8.85
C GLY A 37 -15.18 -17.12 8.16
N ASP A 38 -15.18 -17.43 6.86
CA ASP A 38 -13.98 -17.63 6.03
C ASP A 38 -14.00 -16.65 4.84
N THR A 39 -13.88 -15.35 5.15
CA THR A 39 -13.79 -14.27 4.16
C THR A 39 -12.33 -13.87 3.96
N TRP A 40 -11.95 -13.48 2.73
CA TRP A 40 -10.64 -12.87 2.49
C TRP A 40 -10.55 -11.54 3.23
N LEU A 41 -9.60 -11.46 4.16
CA LEU A 41 -9.27 -10.28 4.94
C LEU A 41 -8.12 -9.52 4.29
N GLY A 42 -8.05 -8.22 4.54
CA GLY A 42 -6.89 -7.40 4.18
C GLY A 42 -5.65 -7.78 5.00
N GLY A 43 -5.84 -8.20 6.26
CA GLY A 43 -4.76 -8.73 7.10
C GLY A 43 -3.85 -7.67 7.73
N ASP A 44 -3.87 -6.43 7.26
CA ASP A 44 -3.29 -5.28 7.96
C ASP A 44 -4.19 -4.04 7.92
N THR A 45 -5.48 -4.24 8.20
CA THR A 45 -6.48 -3.16 8.13
C THR A 45 -6.34 -2.19 9.30
N HIS A 46 -5.84 -0.98 9.03
CA HIS A 46 -5.74 0.13 10.00
C HIS A 46 -5.91 1.50 9.30
N ILE A 47 -6.23 2.57 10.04
CA ILE A 47 -6.56 3.90 9.45
C ILE A 47 -5.43 4.51 8.57
N GLY A 48 -4.20 4.04 8.78
CA GLY A 48 -3.03 4.48 8.01
C GLY A 48 -2.74 3.63 6.77
N ASN A 49 -3.53 2.58 6.52
CA ASN A 49 -3.43 1.71 5.36
C ASN A 49 -4.49 2.03 4.30
N PHE A 50 -5.05 3.25 4.36
CA PHE A 50 -5.93 3.80 3.34
C PHE A 50 -5.18 4.94 2.64
N ASP A 51 -5.12 4.89 1.31
CA ASP A 51 -4.45 5.89 0.51
C ASP A 51 -5.17 6.15 -0.82
N ALA A 52 -4.61 7.07 -1.60
CA ALA A 52 -5.04 7.25 -2.98
C ALA A 52 -3.92 6.87 -3.95
N ALA A 53 -4.28 6.10 -4.96
CA ALA A 53 -3.39 5.62 -6.00
C ALA A 53 -4.10 5.56 -7.35
N ARG A 54 -3.34 5.34 -8.42
CA ARG A 54 -3.92 5.09 -9.75
C ARG A 54 -4.28 3.62 -9.87
N ASP A 55 -5.52 3.34 -10.27
CA ASP A 55 -5.96 1.98 -10.60
C ASP A 55 -5.32 1.46 -11.90
N SER A 56 -5.67 0.25 -12.31
CA SER A 56 -5.12 -0.35 -13.54
C SER A 56 -5.51 0.38 -14.83
N SER A 57 -6.51 1.26 -14.80
CA SER A 57 -6.89 2.13 -15.92
C SER A 57 -6.18 3.49 -15.88
N GLY A 58 -5.39 3.77 -14.83
CA GLY A 58 -4.68 5.02 -14.61
C GLY A 58 -5.50 6.08 -13.88
N LYS A 59 -6.72 5.76 -13.42
CA LYS A 59 -7.61 6.67 -12.71
C LYS A 59 -7.23 6.75 -11.24
N ALA A 60 -7.09 7.96 -10.70
CA ALA A 60 -6.84 8.15 -9.27
C ALA A 60 -8.09 7.83 -8.44
N VAL A 61 -7.94 6.92 -7.48
CA VAL A 61 -9.00 6.43 -6.58
C VAL A 61 -8.46 6.33 -5.15
N PHE A 62 -9.36 6.40 -4.16
CA PHE A 62 -9.04 6.11 -2.76
C PHE A 62 -9.33 4.64 -2.46
N GLN A 63 -8.41 3.96 -1.80
CA GLN A 63 -8.44 2.51 -1.64
C GLN A 63 -7.78 2.08 -0.32
N VAL A 64 -7.98 0.80 0.01
CA VAL A 64 -7.13 0.10 0.97
C VAL A 64 -5.84 -0.28 0.25
N ALA A 65 -4.70 0.02 0.87
CA ALA A 65 -3.39 -0.39 0.39
C ALA A 65 -2.98 -1.72 1.04
N ASP A 66 -1.97 -2.37 0.45
CA ASP A 66 -1.23 -3.52 1.00
C ASP A 66 -2.08 -4.75 1.43
N PHE A 67 -1.97 -5.83 0.66
CA PHE A 67 -2.68 -7.10 0.92
C PHE A 67 -1.70 -8.26 1.15
N ASP A 68 -0.43 -7.97 1.45
CA ASP A 68 0.61 -8.97 1.65
C ASP A 68 0.32 -9.88 2.87
N GLU A 69 -0.45 -9.38 3.84
CA GLU A 69 -0.87 -10.08 5.06
C GLU A 69 -2.28 -10.71 4.95
N GLY A 70 -2.88 -10.66 3.76
CA GLY A 70 -4.23 -11.15 3.50
C GLY A 70 -4.39 -12.65 3.74
N HIS A 71 -5.47 -13.04 4.42
CA HIS A 71 -5.78 -14.43 4.76
C HIS A 71 -7.29 -14.65 4.94
N LEU A 72 -7.73 -15.91 4.98
CA LEU A 72 -9.11 -16.25 5.28
C LEU A 72 -9.39 -16.13 6.77
N GLY A 73 -10.49 -15.47 7.12
CA GLY A 73 -10.97 -15.39 8.49
C GLY A 73 -12.31 -14.66 8.61
N GLN A 74 -12.69 -14.37 9.85
CA GLN A 74 -13.95 -13.69 10.14
C GLN A 74 -13.84 -12.22 9.73
N TYR A 75 -14.71 -11.73 8.84
CA TYR A 75 -14.65 -10.34 8.35
C TYR A 75 -14.64 -9.29 9.49
N VAL A 76 -15.25 -9.61 10.63
CA VAL A 76 -15.26 -8.73 11.81
C VAL A 76 -13.88 -8.49 12.41
N TRP A 77 -12.88 -9.33 12.13
CA TRP A 77 -11.51 -9.14 12.61
C TRP A 77 -10.89 -7.90 12.01
N ASP A 78 -11.08 -7.64 10.71
CA ASP A 78 -10.60 -6.41 10.06
C ASP A 78 -11.32 -5.16 10.56
N LEU A 79 -12.64 -5.25 10.81
CA LEU A 79 -13.40 -4.15 11.42
C LEU A 79 -12.91 -3.82 12.83
N ARG A 80 -12.65 -4.86 13.66
CA ARG A 80 -12.06 -4.69 14.99
C ARG A 80 -10.66 -4.11 14.91
N ARG A 81 -9.85 -4.55 13.93
CA ARG A 81 -8.50 -4.05 13.73
C ARG A 81 -8.51 -2.56 13.39
N LEU A 82 -9.40 -2.18 12.46
CA LEU A 82 -9.60 -0.79 12.08
C LEU A 82 -10.04 0.06 13.27
N ALA A 83 -11.06 -0.37 14.01
CA ALA A 83 -11.56 0.35 15.18
C ALA A 83 -10.50 0.51 16.28
N ALA A 84 -9.75 -0.55 16.59
CA ALA A 84 -8.63 -0.47 17.54
C ALA A 84 -7.56 0.52 17.07
N SER A 85 -7.25 0.53 15.77
CA SER A 85 -6.32 1.51 15.20
C SER A 85 -6.83 2.95 15.31
N MET A 86 -8.14 3.18 15.19
CA MET A 86 -8.76 4.50 15.39
C MET A 86 -8.68 4.95 16.85
N VAL A 87 -8.87 4.03 17.81
CA VAL A 87 -8.68 4.34 19.24
C VAL A 87 -7.24 4.75 19.51
N LEU A 88 -6.27 3.96 19.06
CA LEU A 88 -4.85 4.24 19.28
C LEU A 88 -4.42 5.54 18.60
N ALA A 89 -4.78 5.73 17.33
CA ALA A 89 -4.46 6.95 16.60
C ALA A 89 -5.14 8.18 17.20
N GLY A 90 -6.41 8.07 17.58
CA GLY A 90 -7.17 9.17 18.17
C GLY A 90 -6.57 9.63 19.49
N ARG A 91 -6.24 8.69 20.38
CA ARG A 91 -5.59 9.00 21.68
C ARG A 91 -4.20 9.58 21.49
N ASP A 92 -3.39 9.05 20.57
CA ASP A 92 -2.07 9.60 20.22
C ASP A 92 -2.17 11.05 19.71
N ASN A 93 -3.32 11.45 19.16
CA ASN A 93 -3.59 12.81 18.67
C ASN A 93 -4.44 13.65 19.64
N GLY A 94 -4.68 13.19 20.88
CA GLY A 94 -5.39 13.95 21.92
C GLY A 94 -6.90 14.07 21.70
N LEU A 95 -7.52 13.20 20.89
CA LEU A 95 -8.97 13.14 20.75
C LEU A 95 -9.62 12.54 21.99
N SER A 96 -10.84 12.97 22.31
CA SER A 96 -11.62 12.38 23.40
C SER A 96 -12.13 10.99 23.03
N ASP A 97 -12.31 10.12 24.03
CA ASP A 97 -12.90 8.79 23.80
C ASP A 97 -14.33 8.89 23.22
N SER A 98 -15.05 9.99 23.48
CA SER A 98 -16.37 10.27 22.89
C SER A 98 -16.30 10.54 21.39
N ASP A 99 -15.34 11.35 20.95
CA ASP A 99 -15.15 11.66 19.52
C ASP A 99 -14.65 10.42 18.77
N ILE A 100 -13.74 9.66 19.39
CA ILE A 100 -13.25 8.38 18.87
C ILE A 100 -14.41 7.39 18.72
N GLY A 101 -15.26 7.25 19.74
CA GLY A 101 -16.45 6.39 19.69
C GLY A 101 -17.39 6.80 18.55
N SER A 102 -17.69 8.09 18.44
CA SER A 102 -18.53 8.63 17.36
C SER A 102 -17.95 8.37 15.97
N ALA A 103 -16.62 8.45 15.82
CA ALA A 103 -15.94 8.14 14.57
C ALA A 103 -16.01 6.64 14.23
N ILE A 104 -15.87 5.76 15.23
CA ILE A 104 -16.01 4.31 15.06
C ILE A 104 -17.45 3.95 14.67
N ASP A 105 -18.44 4.53 15.32
CA ASP A 105 -19.85 4.33 14.98
C ASP A 105 -20.15 4.75 13.54
N THR A 106 -19.59 5.89 13.12
CA THR A 106 -19.69 6.36 11.72
C THR A 106 -19.02 5.37 10.75
N MET A 107 -17.84 4.85 11.09
CA MET A 107 -17.13 3.87 10.27
C MET A 107 -17.92 2.56 10.12
N VAL A 108 -18.43 2.02 11.23
CA VAL A 108 -19.23 0.78 11.21
C VAL A 108 -20.55 0.99 10.47
N GLY A 109 -21.23 2.13 10.69
CA GLY A 109 -22.43 2.49 9.95
C GLY A 109 -22.20 2.54 8.44
N ALA A 110 -21.15 3.25 7.99
CA ALA A 110 -20.79 3.32 6.58
C ALA A 110 -20.44 1.94 5.97
N TYR A 111 -19.80 1.06 6.74
CA TYR A 111 -19.56 -0.32 6.32
C TYR A 111 -20.87 -1.09 6.11
N LEU A 112 -21.80 -1.02 7.06
CA LEU A 112 -23.10 -1.70 6.98
C LEU A 112 -23.94 -1.15 5.82
N ASP A 113 -23.97 0.16 5.63
CA ASP A 113 -24.67 0.80 4.51
C ASP A 113 -24.12 0.30 3.17
N LYS A 114 -22.79 0.22 3.01
CA LYS A 114 -22.19 -0.27 1.76
C LYS A 114 -22.42 -1.75 1.51
N ILE A 115 -22.37 -2.59 2.54
CA ILE A 115 -22.78 -3.99 2.42
C ILE A 115 -24.26 -4.08 2.01
N GLY A 116 -25.11 -3.21 2.55
CA GLY A 116 -26.52 -3.07 2.17
C GLY A 116 -26.71 -2.71 0.69
N ASP A 117 -25.95 -1.72 0.19
CA ASP A 117 -25.98 -1.29 -1.20
C ASP A 117 -25.58 -2.41 -2.18
N PHE A 118 -24.63 -3.26 -1.80
CA PHE A 118 -24.12 -4.33 -2.66
C PHE A 118 -24.98 -5.60 -2.60
N LYS A 119 -25.74 -5.80 -1.53
CA LYS A 119 -26.53 -7.00 -1.29
C LYS A 119 -27.44 -7.34 -2.48
N GLY A 120 -27.27 -8.54 -3.04
CA GLY A 120 -28.10 -9.05 -4.13
C GLY A 120 -27.74 -8.50 -5.51
N SER A 121 -26.58 -7.85 -5.64
CA SER A 121 -26.03 -7.34 -6.90
C SER A 121 -24.53 -7.63 -7.00
N ASP A 122 -23.93 -7.26 -8.13
CA ASP A 122 -22.50 -7.29 -8.40
C ASP A 122 -21.87 -5.88 -8.37
N ALA A 123 -22.56 -4.90 -7.77
CA ALA A 123 -22.16 -3.49 -7.82
C ALA A 123 -20.79 -3.24 -7.17
N GLU A 124 -20.38 -4.07 -6.20
CA GLU A 124 -19.08 -4.03 -5.55
C GLU A 124 -17.91 -4.21 -6.53
N LYS A 125 -18.11 -4.95 -7.64
CA LYS A 125 -17.08 -5.23 -8.65
C LYS A 125 -16.68 -3.98 -9.44
N SER A 126 -17.53 -2.97 -9.44
CA SER A 126 -17.33 -1.71 -10.18
C SER A 126 -17.24 -0.49 -9.28
N PHE A 127 -17.52 -0.65 -7.98
CA PHE A 127 -17.51 0.47 -7.04
C PHE A 127 -16.08 0.95 -6.79
N GLN A 128 -15.90 2.27 -6.83
CA GLN A 128 -14.64 2.92 -6.51
C GLN A 128 -14.93 4.25 -5.80
N LEU A 129 -14.07 4.62 -4.86
CA LEU A 129 -14.03 5.97 -4.32
C LEU A 129 -13.17 6.84 -5.24
N ALA A 130 -13.82 7.68 -6.03
CA ALA A 130 -13.20 8.57 -7.00
C ALA A 130 -13.50 10.03 -6.65
N LYS A 131 -12.83 10.97 -7.33
CA LYS A 131 -13.06 12.41 -7.10
C LYS A 131 -14.53 12.82 -7.23
N SER A 132 -15.28 12.18 -8.14
CA SER A 132 -16.69 12.52 -8.41
C SER A 132 -17.67 12.13 -7.29
N ASN A 133 -17.29 11.21 -6.40
CA ASN A 133 -18.16 10.70 -5.32
C ASN A 133 -17.51 10.80 -3.93
N THR A 134 -16.45 11.59 -3.81
CA THR A 134 -15.74 11.84 -2.54
C THR A 134 -15.62 13.34 -2.29
N SER A 135 -15.33 13.70 -1.05
CA SER A 135 -15.14 15.10 -0.64
C SER A 135 -14.07 15.21 0.45
N GLY A 136 -13.77 16.45 0.86
CA GLY A 136 -12.89 16.72 2.00
C GLY A 136 -11.48 16.12 1.84
N VAL A 137 -11.03 15.41 2.89
CA VAL A 137 -9.68 14.83 2.95
C VAL A 137 -9.46 13.73 1.90
N VAL A 138 -10.50 12.97 1.56
CA VAL A 138 -10.41 11.90 0.56
C VAL A 138 -10.21 12.48 -0.84
N ALA A 139 -11.02 13.47 -1.22
CA ALA A 139 -10.87 14.14 -2.52
C ALA A 139 -9.48 14.80 -2.67
N LYS A 140 -8.95 15.41 -1.60
CA LYS A 140 -7.59 15.97 -1.58
C LYS A 140 -6.50 14.91 -1.73
N ALA A 141 -6.66 13.75 -1.10
CA ALA A 141 -5.74 12.62 -1.26
C ALA A 141 -5.73 12.13 -2.71
N ILE A 142 -6.90 12.00 -3.33
CA ILE A 142 -7.05 11.65 -4.74
C ILE A 142 -6.37 12.67 -5.65
N ASP A 143 -6.60 13.97 -5.45
CA ASP A 143 -5.96 15.03 -6.23
C ASP A 143 -4.43 15.00 -6.10
N SER A 144 -3.94 14.74 -4.89
CA SER A 144 -2.50 14.62 -4.63
C SER A 144 -1.90 13.40 -5.33
N ALA A 145 -2.64 12.30 -5.42
CA ALA A 145 -2.21 11.10 -6.14
C ALA A 145 -2.25 11.30 -7.66
N ASP A 146 -3.27 11.98 -8.17
CA ASP A 146 -3.40 12.26 -9.61
C ASP A 146 -2.30 13.22 -10.10
N GLY A 147 -1.91 14.20 -9.27
CA GLY A 147 -0.80 15.11 -9.57
C GLY A 147 0.58 14.43 -9.63
N LYS A 148 0.73 13.18 -9.16
CA LYS A 148 2.00 12.44 -9.26
C LYS A 148 2.17 11.89 -10.67
N SER A 149 3.32 12.17 -11.25
CA SER A 149 3.73 11.68 -12.56
C SER A 149 5.03 10.88 -12.48
N ARG A 150 5.29 10.05 -13.51
CA ARG A 150 6.60 9.38 -13.67
C ARG A 150 7.75 10.38 -13.69
N SER A 151 7.59 11.51 -14.39
CA SER A 151 8.60 12.57 -14.44
C SER A 151 8.88 13.17 -13.06
N SER A 152 7.86 13.35 -12.21
CA SER A 152 8.04 13.81 -10.83
C SER A 152 8.81 12.80 -9.98
N LEU A 153 8.53 11.50 -10.15
CA LEU A 153 9.22 10.42 -9.43
C LEU A 153 10.69 10.33 -9.86
N LEU A 154 10.96 10.39 -11.16
CA LEU A 154 12.31 10.45 -11.70
C LEU A 154 13.06 11.68 -11.17
N GLY A 155 12.45 12.87 -11.23
CA GLY A 155 13.06 14.10 -10.72
C GLY A 155 13.42 14.03 -9.24
N LYS A 156 12.61 13.32 -8.44
CA LYS A 156 12.86 13.13 -7.01
C LYS A 156 14.06 12.24 -6.71
N TYR A 157 14.26 11.17 -7.46
CA TYR A 157 15.23 10.12 -7.11
C TYR A 157 16.44 10.03 -8.02
N THR A 158 16.42 10.65 -9.19
CA THR A 158 17.44 10.47 -10.22
C THR A 158 17.94 11.81 -10.77
N ALA A 159 19.12 11.79 -11.39
CA ALA A 159 19.67 12.92 -12.12
C ALA A 159 20.22 12.45 -13.46
N VAL A 160 20.28 13.35 -14.44
CA VAL A 160 20.90 13.09 -15.75
C VAL A 160 22.28 13.71 -15.76
N SER A 161 23.30 12.90 -16.04
CA SER A 161 24.69 13.35 -16.21
C SER A 161 25.34 12.58 -17.36
N GLY A 162 26.03 13.30 -18.25
CA GLY A 162 26.64 12.71 -19.45
C GLY A 162 25.64 12.00 -20.36
N GLY A 163 24.40 12.50 -20.44
CA GLY A 163 23.31 11.91 -21.24
C GLY A 163 22.70 10.64 -20.66
N LYS A 164 23.11 10.21 -19.46
CA LYS A 164 22.58 9.00 -18.80
C LYS A 164 21.90 9.37 -17.50
N ARG A 165 20.74 8.78 -17.24
CA ARG A 165 20.05 8.90 -15.95
C ARG A 165 20.57 7.88 -14.96
N ARG A 166 20.79 8.29 -13.71
CA ARG A 166 21.18 7.42 -12.58
C ARG A 166 20.49 7.89 -11.30
N PHE A 167 20.42 7.01 -10.29
CA PHE A 167 19.93 7.44 -8.99
C PHE A 167 20.85 8.49 -8.36
N GLN A 168 20.25 9.44 -7.68
CA GLN A 168 20.95 10.38 -6.80
C GLN A 168 21.41 9.64 -5.54
N SER A 169 22.46 10.15 -4.89
CA SER A 169 22.84 9.70 -3.55
C SER A 169 22.01 10.47 -2.54
N LEU A 170 21.05 9.79 -1.90
CA LEU A 170 20.20 10.35 -0.85
C LEU A 170 20.42 9.54 0.43
N ASP A 171 20.23 10.18 1.59
CA ASP A 171 20.39 9.53 2.90
C ASP A 171 19.56 8.24 3.03
N ASN A 172 18.44 8.19 2.30
CA ASN A 172 17.49 7.08 2.34
C ASN A 172 17.43 6.27 1.04
N LEU A 173 18.39 6.45 0.11
CA LEU A 173 18.52 5.72 -1.14
C LEU A 173 20.01 5.47 -1.42
N VAL A 174 20.51 4.34 -0.94
CA VAL A 174 21.95 4.05 -0.87
C VAL A 174 22.40 3.06 -1.94
N ALA A 175 23.68 3.08 -2.28
CA ALA A 175 24.29 2.11 -3.19
C ALA A 175 24.14 0.69 -2.64
N VAL A 176 23.89 -0.28 -3.52
CA VAL A 176 23.99 -1.70 -3.22
C VAL A 176 25.39 -2.21 -3.52
N ASP A 177 25.79 -3.32 -2.91
CA ASP A 177 27.04 -4.00 -3.26
C ASP A 177 26.92 -4.74 -4.62
N SER A 178 28.07 -5.18 -5.14
CA SER A 178 28.14 -5.87 -6.43
C SER A 178 27.38 -7.20 -6.43
N ALA A 179 27.33 -7.89 -5.29
CA ALA A 179 26.60 -9.14 -5.14
C ALA A 179 25.09 -8.92 -5.29
N THR A 180 24.54 -7.94 -4.57
CA THR A 180 23.12 -7.55 -4.63
C THR A 180 22.74 -7.07 -6.03
N TYR A 181 23.58 -6.24 -6.67
CA TYR A 181 23.35 -5.82 -8.05
C TYR A 181 23.26 -7.02 -8.99
N ALA A 182 24.21 -7.96 -8.89
CA ALA A 182 24.23 -9.17 -9.72
C ALA A 182 22.99 -10.05 -9.47
N SER A 183 22.55 -10.19 -8.23
CA SER A 183 21.31 -10.92 -7.89
C SER A 183 20.08 -10.31 -8.55
N VAL A 184 19.94 -8.97 -8.52
CA VAL A 184 18.84 -8.26 -9.20
C VAL A 184 18.90 -8.46 -10.71
N ALA A 185 20.09 -8.28 -11.30
CA ALA A 185 20.28 -8.45 -12.74
C ALA A 185 19.92 -9.87 -13.20
N ASN A 186 20.32 -10.89 -12.44
CA ASN A 186 20.00 -12.28 -12.73
C ASN A 186 18.50 -12.60 -12.56
N ALA A 187 17.82 -11.94 -11.61
CA ALA A 187 16.38 -12.10 -11.39
C ALA A 187 15.52 -11.40 -12.46
N MET A 188 16.06 -10.41 -13.17
CA MET A 188 15.31 -9.54 -14.07
C MET A 188 14.60 -10.31 -15.19
N ASN A 189 15.27 -11.32 -15.78
CA ASN A 189 14.66 -12.15 -16.82
C ASN A 189 13.44 -12.93 -16.29
N GLY A 190 13.53 -13.45 -15.06
CA GLY A 190 12.41 -14.13 -14.40
C GLY A 190 11.24 -13.19 -14.12
N TYR A 191 11.53 -11.96 -13.66
CA TYR A 191 10.52 -10.92 -13.49
C TYR A 191 9.84 -10.55 -14.82
N VAL A 192 10.60 -10.30 -15.90
CA VAL A 192 9.99 -9.99 -17.21
C VAL A 192 9.12 -11.15 -17.70
N ALA A 193 9.56 -12.39 -17.50
CA ALA A 193 8.81 -13.59 -17.87
C ALA A 193 7.50 -13.75 -17.06
N SER A 194 7.41 -13.22 -15.83
CA SER A 194 6.19 -13.29 -15.02
C SER A 194 5.13 -12.26 -15.44
N ILE A 195 5.50 -11.18 -16.13
CA ILE A 195 4.57 -10.20 -16.68
C ILE A 195 3.74 -10.85 -17.80
N ALA A 196 2.42 -10.74 -17.74
CA ALA A 196 1.53 -11.22 -18.81
C ALA A 196 1.95 -10.65 -20.18
N ALA A 197 1.94 -11.48 -21.23
CA ALA A 197 2.43 -11.08 -22.55
C ALA A 197 1.75 -9.81 -23.10
N SER A 198 0.47 -9.59 -22.79
CA SER A 198 -0.30 -8.40 -23.17
C SER A 198 0.14 -7.10 -22.48
N LYS A 199 0.93 -7.20 -21.40
CA LYS A 199 1.43 -6.05 -20.60
C LYS A 199 2.95 -5.92 -20.66
N ARG A 200 3.65 -6.81 -21.37
CA ARG A 200 5.11 -6.86 -21.42
C ARG A 200 5.64 -5.94 -22.52
N TYR A 201 6.62 -5.11 -22.18
CA TYR A 201 7.33 -4.27 -23.14
C TYR A 201 8.44 -5.05 -23.86
N ALA A 202 9.08 -4.42 -24.87
CA ALA A 202 10.26 -4.98 -25.51
C ALA A 202 11.39 -5.20 -24.49
N PRO A 203 12.27 -6.21 -24.68
CA PRO A 203 13.37 -6.48 -23.75
C PRO A 203 14.25 -5.26 -23.43
N SER A 204 14.46 -4.35 -24.40
CA SER A 204 15.22 -3.11 -24.21
C SER A 204 14.66 -2.21 -23.12
N TYR A 205 13.34 -2.22 -22.90
CA TYR A 205 12.66 -1.45 -21.85
C TYR A 205 13.21 -1.75 -20.46
N TYR A 206 13.56 -3.02 -20.23
CA TYR A 206 13.94 -3.54 -18.93
C TYR A 206 15.46 -3.50 -18.69
N THR A 207 16.22 -2.81 -19.55
CA THR A 207 17.67 -2.65 -19.39
C THR A 207 17.95 -1.90 -18.09
N ILE A 208 18.62 -2.57 -17.14
CA ILE A 208 18.95 -1.99 -15.83
C ILE A 208 20.03 -0.91 -16.01
N LYS A 209 19.73 0.29 -15.50
CA LYS A 209 20.63 1.44 -15.48
C LYS A 209 21.36 1.60 -14.14
N ASP A 210 20.65 1.36 -13.03
CA ASP A 210 21.15 1.52 -11.67
C ASP A 210 20.25 0.78 -10.67
N VAL A 211 20.79 0.39 -9.50
CA VAL A 211 20.05 -0.28 -8.42
C VAL A 211 20.44 0.36 -7.09
N ARG A 212 19.45 0.71 -6.27
CA ARG A 212 19.67 1.31 -4.94
C ARG A 212 18.78 0.68 -3.89
N GLN A 213 19.26 0.62 -2.66
CA GLN A 213 18.46 0.20 -1.52
C GLN A 213 17.74 1.39 -0.90
N LYS A 214 16.42 1.30 -0.80
CA LYS A 214 15.58 2.29 -0.12
C LYS A 214 15.56 1.99 1.38
N LEU A 215 16.07 2.92 2.17
CA LEU A 215 16.06 2.85 3.64
C LEU A 215 14.86 3.59 4.24
N GLY A 216 14.49 3.20 5.46
CA GLY A 216 13.55 3.95 6.32
C GLY A 216 12.09 3.98 5.84
N SER A 217 11.69 3.07 4.94
CA SER A 217 10.30 2.94 4.52
C SER A 217 9.59 1.85 5.35
N GLY A 218 8.30 2.03 5.61
CA GLY A 218 7.43 1.06 6.30
C GLY A 218 7.64 0.96 7.82
N THR A 219 6.62 0.48 8.53
CA THR A 219 6.66 0.29 10.01
C THR A 219 6.90 -1.18 10.37
N GLY A 220 6.12 -2.12 9.81
CA GLY A 220 6.32 -3.57 9.97
C GLY A 220 7.36 -4.19 9.02
N SER A 221 7.73 -3.48 7.95
CA SER A 221 8.60 -3.97 6.87
C SER A 221 10.05 -3.48 6.96
N LEU A 222 10.48 -2.92 8.10
CA LEU A 222 11.85 -2.42 8.29
C LEU A 222 12.93 -3.50 8.19
N GLY A 223 12.56 -4.77 8.29
CA GLY A 223 13.45 -5.92 8.07
C GLY A 223 13.49 -6.45 6.63
N ARG A 224 12.61 -5.98 5.74
CA ARG A 224 12.58 -6.41 4.34
C ARG A 224 13.48 -5.51 3.49
N GLN A 225 14.28 -6.10 2.61
CA GLN A 225 15.03 -5.33 1.62
C GLN A 225 14.07 -4.68 0.63
N ARG A 226 14.23 -3.37 0.44
CA ARG A 226 13.52 -2.61 -0.60
C ARG A 226 14.54 -2.09 -1.59
N LEU A 227 14.42 -2.52 -2.84
CA LEU A 227 15.30 -2.15 -3.93
C LEU A 227 14.52 -1.31 -4.92
N TYR A 228 15.12 -0.20 -5.36
CA TYR A 228 14.65 0.56 -6.51
C TYR A 228 15.54 0.21 -7.68
N VAL A 229 14.94 -0.20 -8.79
CA VAL A 229 15.65 -0.57 -10.02
C VAL A 229 15.30 0.43 -11.11
N LEU A 230 16.28 1.21 -11.55
CA LEU A 230 16.10 2.14 -12.67
C LEU A 230 16.29 1.38 -13.98
N VAL A 231 15.33 1.47 -14.88
CA VAL A 231 15.36 0.85 -16.22
C VAL A 231 15.11 1.87 -17.34
N GLU A 232 15.47 1.50 -18.57
CA GLU A 232 15.45 2.37 -19.76
C GLU A 232 14.08 3.00 -20.08
N GLY A 233 13.00 2.24 -20.14
CA GLY A 233 11.70 2.77 -20.56
C GLY A 233 11.37 2.49 -22.04
N ALA A 234 10.38 3.21 -22.58
CA ALA A 234 9.81 2.88 -23.89
C ALA A 234 10.67 3.34 -25.08
N SER A 235 11.61 4.26 -24.83
CA SER A 235 12.54 4.82 -25.80
C SER A 235 13.94 4.97 -25.20
N ASP A 236 14.91 5.37 -26.01
CA ASP A 236 16.27 5.68 -25.55
C ASP A 236 16.37 7.06 -24.85
N SER A 237 15.23 7.71 -24.58
CA SER A 237 15.17 8.99 -23.90
C SER A 237 15.26 8.80 -22.39
N THR A 238 16.04 9.65 -21.72
CA THR A 238 16.05 9.68 -20.24
C THR A 238 14.73 10.18 -19.62
N GLY A 239 13.76 10.63 -20.44
CA GLY A 239 12.50 11.19 -19.97
C GLY A 239 11.46 10.13 -19.60
N ASP A 240 11.56 8.92 -20.16
CA ASP A 240 10.58 7.85 -19.98
C ASP A 240 11.12 6.61 -19.26
N ASP A 241 12.35 6.69 -18.74
CA ASP A 241 12.90 5.79 -17.72
C ASP A 241 11.88 5.45 -16.64
N ALA A 242 11.96 4.21 -16.13
CA ALA A 242 11.08 3.74 -15.07
C ALA A 242 11.88 3.32 -13.84
N ILE A 243 11.32 3.60 -12.67
CA ILE A 243 11.77 3.02 -11.40
C ILE A 243 10.81 1.88 -11.08
N LEU A 244 11.34 0.67 -11.00
CA LEU A 244 10.65 -0.52 -10.49
C LEU A 244 10.87 -0.63 -8.98
#